data_AF-A0A6J8E5C5-F1
#
_entry.id   AF-A0A6J8E5C5-F1
#
_cell.length_a   1.000
_cell.length_b   1.000
_cell.length_c   1.000
_cell.angle_alpha   90.00
_cell.angle_beta   90.00
_cell.angle_gamma   90.00
#
_symmetry.space_group_name_H-M   'P 1'
#
loop_
_entity.id
_entity.type
_entity.pdbx_description
1 polymer ?
#
loop_
_entity_poly.entity_id
_entity_poly.type
_entity_poly.pdbx_seq_one_letter_code
_entity_poly.pdbx_strand_id
1 'polypeptide(L)'
;MKCEVNVYIKRLLSIAKSTPGIVFILCVYTFTTAAVYLNIENHKRDNNENGYINKINKLISCNDSGIILQKQYQCEDDNKLNYLETLFFFVAMITTIGYGHITPQTVQGKVFVMTFSAIGIPLTAIIITGIGKRLSSFVTCLLLRKRCQERITRHRRDIQKGGKINIFIETEAYENTVVKEYDGSIIPLIISTAILIVYILIGSVIYSSLTHVSYMDAIYAVFLSISTIGVGATVPSDSAYYIGSVIYILTGLTLLSMCVYAALQYNNEKPPTEPSGRKENNANVEQ
;
A
#
# COMPACT_ATOMS: atom_id res chain seq x y z
N MET A 1 -7.70 14.23 32.17
CA MET A 1 -7.75 13.42 30.93
C MET A 1 -8.33 14.12 29.68
N LYS A 2 -9.19 15.16 29.77
CA LYS A 2 -9.72 15.86 28.56
C LYS A 2 -8.69 16.69 27.77
N CYS A 3 -7.54 17.02 28.36
CA CYS A 3 -6.53 17.89 27.74
C CYS A 3 -5.65 17.16 26.71
N GLU A 4 -5.23 15.92 26.98
CA GLU A 4 -4.34 15.17 26.07
C GLU A 4 -5.04 14.65 24.82
N VAL A 5 -6.30 14.22 24.94
CA VAL A 5 -7.13 13.78 23.81
C VAL A 5 -7.32 14.93 22.80
N ASN A 6 -7.44 16.17 23.28
CA ASN A 6 -7.63 17.35 22.43
C ASN A 6 -6.34 17.74 21.68
N VAL A 7 -5.16 17.51 22.27
CA VAL A 7 -3.85 17.71 21.61
C VAL A 7 -3.61 16.64 20.53
N TYR A 8 -3.97 15.38 20.81
CA TYR A 8 -3.81 14.29 19.84
C TYR A 8 -4.76 14.45 18.64
N ILE A 9 -6.03 14.80 18.89
CA ILE A 9 -7.02 15.07 17.83
C ILE A 9 -6.62 16.32 17.02
N LYS A 10 -6.07 17.38 17.65
CA LYS A 10 -5.55 18.55 16.91
C LYS A 10 -4.32 18.24 16.07
N ARG A 11 -3.38 17.41 16.55
CA ARG A 11 -2.22 16.95 15.75
C ARG A 11 -2.65 16.04 14.60
N LEU A 12 -3.60 15.14 14.83
CA LEU A 12 -4.20 14.31 13.78
C LEU A 12 -4.97 15.13 12.74
N LEU A 13 -5.77 16.13 13.16
CA LEU A 13 -6.48 17.03 12.25
C LEU A 13 -5.52 17.96 11.48
N SER A 14 -4.40 18.36 12.08
CA SER A 14 -3.33 19.13 11.43
C SER A 14 -2.63 18.30 10.33
N ILE A 15 -2.24 17.05 10.64
CA ILE A 15 -1.70 16.10 9.66
C ILE A 15 -2.74 15.79 8.58
N ALA A 16 -4.02 15.72 8.96
CA ALA A 16 -5.12 15.45 8.03
C ALA A 16 -5.39 16.63 7.06
N LYS A 17 -5.24 17.87 7.50
CA LYS A 17 -5.28 19.04 6.60
C LYS A 17 -4.06 19.12 5.68
N SER A 18 -2.91 18.60 6.13
CA SER A 18 -1.66 18.62 5.39
C SER A 18 -1.49 17.44 4.40
N THR A 19 -2.19 16.32 4.60
CA THR A 19 -2.07 15.11 3.76
C THR A 19 -2.15 15.36 2.25
N PRO A 20 -3.10 16.14 1.69
CA PRO A 20 -3.13 16.38 0.24
C PRO A 20 -1.89 17.15 -0.26
N GLY A 21 -1.34 18.05 0.56
CA GLY A 21 -0.11 18.77 0.22
C GLY A 21 1.11 17.85 0.21
N ILE A 22 1.23 16.94 1.18
CA ILE A 22 2.33 15.96 1.23
C ILE A 22 2.24 14.99 0.03
N VAL A 23 1.03 14.54 -0.33
CA VAL A 23 0.81 13.71 -1.53
C VAL A 23 1.25 14.44 -2.79
N PHE A 24 0.87 15.71 -2.94
CA PHE A 24 1.27 16.51 -4.10
C PHE A 24 2.79 16.67 -4.19
N ILE A 25 3.46 16.98 -3.08
CA ILE A 25 4.93 17.09 -3.02
C ILE A 25 5.58 15.75 -3.39
N LEU A 26 5.10 14.63 -2.85
CA LEU A 26 5.62 13.30 -3.15
C LEU A 26 5.42 12.92 -4.63
N CYS A 27 4.28 13.27 -5.22
CA CYS A 27 4.03 13.09 -6.65
C CYS A 27 5.06 13.89 -7.47
N VAL A 28 5.17 15.20 -7.26
CA VAL A 28 6.14 16.04 -7.98
C VAL A 28 7.57 15.49 -7.81
N TYR A 29 7.93 15.10 -6.59
CA TYR A 29 9.24 14.50 -6.29
C TYR A 29 9.48 13.20 -7.08
N THR A 30 8.48 12.33 -7.18
CA THR A 30 8.58 11.05 -7.91
C THR A 30 8.64 11.27 -9.43
N PHE A 31 7.80 12.15 -9.99
CA PHE A 31 7.76 12.45 -11.43
C PHE A 31 9.06 13.09 -11.92
N THR A 32 9.60 14.05 -11.17
CA THR A 32 10.87 14.72 -11.50
C THR A 32 12.04 13.76 -11.39
N THR A 33 12.08 12.94 -10.33
CA THR A 33 13.08 11.89 -10.12
C THR A 33 13.10 10.89 -11.28
N ALA A 34 11.94 10.39 -11.71
CA ALA A 34 11.85 9.45 -12.83
C ALA A 34 12.42 10.04 -14.13
N ALA A 35 12.15 11.31 -14.41
CA ALA A 35 12.65 11.97 -15.62
C ALA A 35 14.19 12.11 -15.61
N VAL A 36 14.76 12.48 -14.46
CA VAL A 36 16.22 12.61 -14.31
C VAL A 36 16.90 11.24 -14.42
N TYR A 37 16.37 10.22 -13.73
CA TYR A 37 16.93 8.87 -13.76
C TYR A 37 16.92 8.26 -15.16
N LEU A 38 15.82 8.45 -15.90
CA LEU A 38 15.67 7.97 -17.27
C LEU A 38 16.80 8.47 -18.16
N ASN A 39 17.12 9.76 -18.09
CA ASN A 39 18.19 10.37 -18.88
C ASN A 39 19.57 9.80 -18.53
N ILE A 40 19.86 9.61 -17.24
CA ILE A 40 21.13 9.07 -16.77
C ILE A 40 21.31 7.62 -17.24
N GLU A 41 20.29 6.79 -17.04
CA GLU A 41 20.38 5.36 -17.25
C GLU A 41 20.34 5.00 -18.74
N ASN A 42 19.48 5.66 -19.53
CA ASN A 42 19.43 5.44 -20.98
C ASN A 42 20.71 5.91 -21.67
N HIS A 43 21.32 7.01 -21.24
CA HIS A 43 22.63 7.43 -21.77
C HIS A 43 23.72 6.38 -21.53
N LYS A 44 23.71 5.68 -20.38
CA LYS A 44 24.67 4.59 -20.14
C LYS A 44 24.37 3.36 -21.00
N ARG A 45 23.09 3.00 -21.16
CA ARG A 45 22.66 1.89 -22.01
C ARG A 45 23.06 2.11 -23.48
N ASP A 46 22.83 3.31 -24.01
CA ASP A 46 23.27 3.71 -25.36
C ASP A 46 24.78 3.53 -25.55
N ASN A 47 25.59 3.98 -24.59
CA ASN A 47 27.05 3.86 -24.65
C ASN A 47 27.52 2.40 -24.61
N ASN A 48 26.87 1.55 -23.81
CA ASN A 48 27.21 0.13 -23.73
C ASN A 48 26.83 -0.58 -25.03
N GLU A 49 25.63 -0.33 -25.56
CA GLU A 49 25.14 -0.90 -26.82
C GLU A 49 26.06 -0.56 -27.99
N ASN A 50 26.42 0.72 -28.13
CA ASN A 50 27.38 1.17 -29.15
C ASN A 50 28.75 0.48 -29.00
N GLY A 51 29.19 0.21 -27.77
CA GLY A 51 30.40 -0.56 -27.49
C GLY A 51 30.33 -2.00 -28.00
N TYR A 52 29.20 -2.68 -27.82
CA TYR A 52 28.98 -4.03 -28.33
C TYR A 52 28.91 -4.07 -29.85
N ILE A 53 28.14 -3.17 -30.46
CA ILE A 53 28.01 -3.07 -31.92
C ILE A 53 29.38 -2.85 -32.56
N ASN A 54 30.20 -1.96 -31.99
CA ASN A 54 31.57 -1.72 -32.49
C ASN A 54 32.46 -2.96 -32.37
N LYS A 55 32.32 -3.74 -31.29
CA LYS A 55 33.06 -4.98 -31.10
C LYS A 55 32.62 -6.07 -32.08
N ILE A 56 31.31 -6.19 -32.33
CA ILE A 56 30.73 -7.11 -33.31
C ILE A 56 31.18 -6.74 -34.72
N ASN A 57 31.07 -5.47 -35.11
CA ASN A 57 31.51 -4.99 -36.43
C ASN A 57 33.00 -5.28 -36.67
N LYS A 58 33.84 -5.15 -35.63
CA LYS A 58 35.25 -5.53 -35.71
C LYS A 58 35.44 -7.03 -35.96
N LEU A 59 34.65 -7.89 -35.31
CA LEU A 59 34.71 -9.35 -35.53
C LEU A 59 34.18 -9.77 -36.91
N ILE A 60 33.14 -9.10 -37.40
CA ILE A 60 32.59 -9.32 -38.76
C ILE A 60 33.63 -8.92 -39.82
N SER A 61 34.35 -7.81 -39.62
CA SER A 61 35.43 -7.42 -40.53
C SER A 61 36.59 -8.43 -40.62
N CYS A 62 36.68 -9.34 -39.66
CA CYS A 62 37.67 -10.41 -39.63
C CYS A 62 37.12 -11.77 -40.11
N ASN A 63 35.81 -11.89 -40.42
CA ASN A 63 35.19 -13.16 -40.80
C ASN A 63 33.99 -12.97 -41.76
N ASP A 64 34.11 -13.41 -43.02
CA ASP A 64 33.11 -13.23 -44.10
C ASP A 64 31.72 -13.86 -43.84
N SER A 65 31.57 -14.68 -42.79
CA SER A 65 30.30 -15.35 -42.44
C SER A 65 29.37 -14.54 -41.51
N GLY A 66 29.73 -13.31 -41.13
CA GLY A 66 29.08 -12.54 -40.05
C GLY A 66 27.67 -11.99 -40.34
N ILE A 67 27.14 -12.14 -41.55
CA ILE A 67 25.89 -11.50 -42.02
C ILE A 67 24.63 -12.05 -41.32
N ILE A 68 24.68 -13.28 -40.79
CA ILE A 68 23.53 -13.92 -40.12
C ILE A 68 23.29 -13.34 -38.72
N LEU A 69 24.34 -12.84 -38.03
CA LEU A 69 24.23 -12.32 -36.65
C LEU A 69 23.57 -10.93 -36.57
N GLN A 70 23.74 -10.07 -37.58
CA GLN A 70 23.09 -8.75 -37.59
C GLN A 70 21.56 -8.85 -37.67
N LYS A 71 21.05 -9.86 -38.39
CA LYS A 71 19.61 -9.97 -38.65
C LYS A 71 18.80 -10.44 -37.43
N GLN A 72 19.43 -11.07 -36.43
CA GLN A 72 18.81 -11.40 -35.15
C GLN A 72 18.86 -10.24 -34.14
N TYR A 73 19.81 -9.30 -34.28
CA TYR A 73 19.96 -8.16 -33.35
C TYR A 73 18.96 -7.02 -33.62
N GLN A 74 18.46 -6.91 -34.87
CA GLN A 74 17.56 -5.82 -35.28
C GLN A 74 16.11 -5.94 -34.72
N CYS A 75 15.80 -6.96 -33.91
CA CYS A 75 14.47 -7.17 -33.33
C CYS A 75 14.34 -6.74 -31.87
N GLU A 76 15.35 -6.10 -31.27
CA GLU A 76 15.33 -5.77 -29.84
C GLU A 76 15.51 -4.25 -29.63
N ASP A 77 14.47 -3.50 -30.00
CA ASP A 77 14.27 -2.09 -29.61
C ASP A 77 13.96 -1.96 -28.08
N ASP A 78 14.05 -3.07 -27.33
CA ASP A 78 13.64 -3.23 -25.93
C ASP A 78 14.72 -2.87 -24.89
N ASN A 79 15.89 -2.37 -25.29
CA ASN A 79 16.96 -2.05 -24.34
C ASN A 79 16.77 -0.69 -23.63
N LYS A 80 15.86 0.18 -24.10
CA LYS A 80 15.62 1.50 -23.49
C LYS A 80 14.50 1.44 -22.48
N LEU A 81 14.76 2.01 -21.29
CA LEU A 81 13.71 2.15 -20.28
C LEU A 81 12.66 3.13 -20.76
N ASN A 82 11.39 2.81 -20.49
CA ASN A 82 10.28 3.72 -20.73
C ASN A 82 10.03 4.63 -19.51
N TYR A 83 9.47 5.83 -19.73
CA TYR A 83 9.15 6.74 -18.61
C TYR A 83 8.12 6.14 -17.65
N LEU A 84 7.07 5.51 -18.18
CA LEU A 84 6.00 4.91 -17.36
C LEU A 84 6.51 3.73 -16.53
N GLU A 85 7.37 2.91 -17.12
CA GLU A 85 8.06 1.80 -16.46
C GLU A 85 8.99 2.33 -15.36
N THR A 86 9.76 3.39 -15.63
CA THR A 86 10.62 4.05 -14.64
C THR A 86 9.82 4.64 -13.49
N LEU A 87 8.67 5.24 -13.79
CA LEU A 87 7.76 5.78 -12.78
C LEU A 87 7.20 4.65 -11.89
N PHE A 88 6.79 3.53 -12.49
CA PHE A 88 6.35 2.33 -11.78
C PHE A 88 7.45 1.80 -10.86
N PHE A 89 8.70 1.74 -11.33
CA PHE A 89 9.86 1.38 -10.52
C PHE A 89 10.01 2.28 -9.29
N PHE A 90 9.99 3.61 -9.45
CA PHE A 90 10.13 4.52 -8.31
C PHE A 90 8.98 4.44 -7.31
N VAL A 91 7.74 4.26 -7.79
CA VAL A 91 6.60 4.00 -6.91
C VAL A 91 6.79 2.68 -6.15
N ALA A 92 7.23 1.61 -6.82
CA ALA A 92 7.50 0.32 -6.18
C ALA A 92 8.63 0.41 -5.15
N MET A 93 9.62 1.30 -5.34
CA MET A 93 10.70 1.53 -4.39
C MET A 93 10.23 2.26 -3.12
N ILE A 94 9.43 3.34 -3.25
CA ILE A 94 8.95 4.09 -2.06
C ILE A 94 7.83 3.38 -1.30
N THR A 95 7.11 2.48 -1.98
CA THR A 95 6.15 1.56 -1.37
C THR A 95 6.80 0.28 -0.82
N THR A 96 8.14 0.20 -0.90
CA THR A 96 8.96 -0.93 -0.42
C THR A 96 8.58 -2.29 -1.01
N ILE A 97 7.96 -2.31 -2.20
CA ILE A 97 7.67 -3.55 -2.93
C ILE A 97 8.95 -4.06 -3.60
N GLY A 98 9.65 -3.19 -4.33
CA GLY A 98 10.97 -3.50 -4.87
C GLY A 98 11.06 -4.76 -5.75
N TYR A 99 10.24 -4.85 -6.80
CA TYR A 99 10.14 -6.02 -7.70
C TYR A 99 11.46 -6.54 -8.30
N GLY A 100 12.54 -5.77 -8.30
CA GLY A 100 13.87 -6.22 -8.74
C GLY A 100 14.06 -6.43 -10.25
N HIS A 101 12.99 -6.37 -11.06
CA HIS A 101 13.09 -6.47 -12.53
C HIS A 101 13.90 -5.33 -13.16
N ILE A 102 13.89 -4.14 -12.56
CA ILE A 102 14.71 -3.00 -12.96
C ILE A 102 15.74 -2.73 -11.88
N THR A 103 17.01 -2.69 -12.27
CA THR A 103 18.12 -2.38 -11.38
C THR A 103 19.04 -1.32 -11.98
N PRO A 104 19.50 -0.35 -11.18
CA PRO A 104 20.44 0.66 -11.63
C PRO A 104 21.80 0.03 -11.95
N GLN A 105 22.26 0.23 -13.18
CA GLN A 105 23.59 -0.18 -13.65
C GLN A 105 24.63 0.91 -13.38
N THR A 106 24.24 2.18 -13.39
CA THR A 106 25.14 3.31 -13.11
C THR A 106 25.38 3.54 -11.62
N VAL A 107 26.58 4.00 -11.26
CA VAL A 107 26.89 4.45 -9.88
C VAL A 107 26.00 5.64 -9.49
N GLN A 108 25.79 6.57 -10.42
CA GLN A 108 24.91 7.72 -10.24
C GLN A 108 23.45 7.28 -9.97
N GLY A 109 22.92 6.36 -10.77
CA GLY A 109 21.58 5.79 -10.58
C GLY A 109 21.43 5.10 -9.24
N LYS A 110 22.44 4.33 -8.79
CA LYS A 110 22.45 3.69 -7.46
C LYS A 110 22.35 4.72 -6.33
N VAL A 111 23.19 5.75 -6.35
CA VAL A 111 23.17 6.82 -5.34
C VAL A 111 21.84 7.58 -5.34
N PHE A 112 21.29 7.81 -6.54
CA PHE A 112 20.01 8.50 -6.71
C PHE A 112 18.86 7.72 -6.09
N VAL A 113 18.75 6.42 -6.38
CA VAL A 113 17.74 5.52 -5.80
C VAL A 113 17.88 5.44 -4.27
N MET A 114 19.10 5.31 -3.73
CA MET A 114 19.33 5.30 -2.28
C MET A 114 18.83 6.58 -1.60
N THR A 115 19.18 7.74 -2.14
CA THR A 115 18.77 9.04 -1.59
C THR A 115 17.27 9.24 -1.69
N PHE A 116 16.68 8.86 -2.83
CA PHE A 116 15.24 8.95 -3.07
C PHE A 116 14.45 8.06 -2.11
N SER A 117 14.85 6.80 -1.93
CA SER A 117 14.18 5.86 -1.03
C SER A 117 14.26 6.30 0.44
N ALA A 118 15.38 6.88 0.88
CA ALA A 118 15.55 7.35 2.25
C ALA A 118 14.51 8.41 2.66
N ILE A 119 14.12 9.29 1.73
CA ILE A 119 13.12 10.33 1.97
C ILE A 119 11.70 9.83 1.64
N GLY A 120 11.56 9.10 0.52
CA GLY A 120 10.28 8.67 -0.01
C GLY A 120 9.57 7.63 0.86
N ILE A 121 10.30 6.67 1.45
CA ILE A 121 9.69 5.61 2.27
C ILE A 121 8.99 6.18 3.52
N PRO A 122 9.64 7.02 4.37
CA PRO A 122 8.96 7.64 5.52
C PRO A 122 7.74 8.48 5.12
N LEU A 123 7.84 9.29 4.06
CA LEU A 123 6.72 10.11 3.59
C LEU A 123 5.54 9.25 3.13
N THR A 124 5.82 8.20 2.36
CA THR A 124 4.82 7.25 1.87
C THR A 124 4.14 6.53 3.04
N ALA A 125 4.90 6.10 4.05
CA ALA A 125 4.35 5.45 5.24
C ALA A 125 3.39 6.37 6.02
N ILE A 126 3.73 7.66 6.18
CA ILE A 126 2.86 8.65 6.83
C ILE A 126 1.57 8.85 6.02
N ILE A 127 1.67 8.98 4.69
CA ILE A 127 0.51 9.14 3.80
C ILE A 127 -0.41 7.92 3.90
N ILE A 128 0.13 6.71 3.69
CA ILE A 128 -0.62 5.45 3.69
C ILE A 128 -1.33 5.27 5.04
N THR A 129 -0.62 5.47 6.16
CA THR A 129 -1.20 5.37 7.51
C THR A 129 -2.29 6.42 7.74
N GLY A 130 -2.07 7.66 7.28
CA GLY A 130 -3.04 8.74 7.40
C GLY A 130 -4.33 8.48 6.61
N ILE A 131 -4.24 7.85 5.44
CA ILE A 131 -5.40 7.47 4.63
C ILE A 131 -6.08 6.23 5.23
N GLY A 132 -5.31 5.19 5.60
CA GLY A 132 -5.84 3.96 6.20
C GLY A 132 -6.65 4.22 7.48
N LYS A 133 -6.20 5.14 8.34
CA LYS A 133 -6.95 5.58 9.53
C LYS A 133 -8.29 6.22 9.20
N ARG A 134 -8.31 7.12 8.21
CA ARG A 134 -9.55 7.77 7.76
C ARG A 134 -10.52 6.74 7.17
N LEU A 135 -10.01 5.80 6.40
CA LEU A 135 -10.82 4.74 5.79
C LEU A 135 -11.41 3.81 6.86
N SER A 136 -10.63 3.44 7.87
CA SER A 136 -11.11 2.65 9.01
C SER A 136 -12.21 3.38 9.76
N SER A 137 -12.00 4.66 10.09
CA SER A 137 -13.01 5.50 10.75
C SER A 137 -14.28 5.64 9.91
N PHE A 138 -14.13 5.76 8.60
CA PHE A 138 -15.25 5.82 7.66
C PHE A 138 -16.06 4.52 7.66
N VAL A 139 -15.40 3.36 7.62
CA VAL A 139 -16.08 2.05 7.70
C VAL A 139 -16.79 1.90 9.04
N THR A 140 -16.14 2.20 10.16
CA THR A 140 -16.80 2.18 11.48
C THR A 140 -18.01 3.10 11.51
N CYS A 141 -17.89 4.34 11.01
CA CYS A 141 -19.01 5.26 10.90
C CYS A 141 -20.18 4.69 10.05
N LEU A 142 -19.89 4.04 8.92
CA LEU A 142 -20.92 3.40 8.10
C LEU A 142 -21.63 2.24 8.84
N LEU A 143 -20.88 1.44 9.61
CA LEU A 143 -21.45 0.36 10.41
C LEU A 143 -22.33 0.89 11.53
N LEU A 144 -21.87 1.94 12.21
CA LEU A 144 -22.63 2.62 13.26
C LEU A 144 -23.87 3.31 12.72
N ARG A 145 -23.80 3.95 11.55
CA ARG A 145 -24.98 4.54 10.89
C ARG A 145 -26.04 3.50 10.58
N LYS A 146 -25.66 2.33 10.03
CA LYS A 146 -26.60 1.23 9.78
C LYS A 146 -27.26 0.74 11.07
N ARG A 147 -26.47 0.48 12.12
CA ARG A 147 -26.95 0.05 13.44
C ARG A 147 -27.83 1.11 14.12
N CYS A 148 -27.47 2.38 14.02
CA CYS A 148 -28.19 3.51 14.59
C CYS A 148 -29.53 3.71 13.87
N GLN A 149 -29.56 3.60 12.55
CA GLN A 149 -30.79 3.67 11.75
C GLN A 149 -31.78 2.56 12.11
N GLU A 150 -31.30 1.34 12.34
CA GLU A 150 -32.12 0.21 12.81
C GLU A 150 -32.64 0.38 14.26
N ARG A 151 -31.96 1.18 15.08
CA ARG A 151 -32.41 1.51 16.44
C ARG A 151 -33.38 2.69 16.46
N ILE A 152 -33.15 3.71 15.64
CA ILE A 152 -34.08 4.84 15.49
C ILE A 152 -35.44 4.37 14.96
N THR A 153 -35.46 3.45 14.01
CA THR A 153 -36.72 2.83 13.51
C THR A 153 -37.43 1.98 14.56
N ARG A 154 -36.70 1.37 15.51
CA ARG A 154 -37.28 0.69 16.68
C ARG A 154 -37.84 1.69 17.70
N HIS A 155 -37.05 2.68 18.09
CA HIS A 155 -37.50 3.68 19.07
C HIS A 155 -38.66 4.53 18.55
N ARG A 156 -38.76 4.79 17.24
CA ARG A 156 -39.94 5.47 16.68
C ARG A 156 -41.24 4.67 16.91
N ARG A 157 -41.18 3.33 16.97
CA ARG A 157 -42.32 2.48 17.34
C ARG A 157 -42.65 2.55 18.84
N ASP A 158 -41.65 2.70 19.69
CA ASP A 158 -41.85 2.78 21.15
C ASP A 158 -42.35 4.16 21.59
N ILE A 159 -41.91 5.24 20.94
CA ILE A 159 -42.43 6.60 21.16
C ILE A 159 -43.89 6.70 20.74
N GLN A 160 -44.29 6.02 19.66
CA GLN A 160 -45.70 5.92 19.25
C GLN A 160 -46.59 5.24 20.31
N LYS A 161 -46.00 4.52 21.28
CA LYS A 161 -46.67 3.92 22.44
C LYS A 161 -46.60 4.77 23.72
N GLY A 162 -46.16 6.03 23.65
CA GLY A 162 -46.27 7.01 24.75
C GLY A 162 -44.98 7.29 25.55
N GLY A 163 -43.79 6.96 25.05
CA GLY A 163 -42.51 7.25 25.71
C GLY A 163 -42.02 8.71 25.56
N LYS A 164 -41.46 9.31 26.62
CA LYS A 164 -40.88 10.68 26.63
C LYS A 164 -39.55 10.76 25.88
N ILE A 165 -39.29 11.91 25.24
CA ILE A 165 -38.17 12.17 24.32
C ILE A 165 -37.12 13.07 24.99
N ASN A 166 -35.98 12.50 25.38
CA ASN A 166 -34.72 13.21 25.68
C ASN A 166 -33.60 12.73 24.74
N ILE A 167 -33.90 12.59 23.45
CA ILE A 167 -33.11 11.76 22.52
C ILE A 167 -31.80 12.43 22.05
N PHE A 168 -31.75 13.76 21.95
CA PHE A 168 -30.65 14.40 21.20
C PHE A 168 -29.32 14.43 21.95
N ILE A 169 -29.33 14.74 23.26
CA ILE A 169 -28.11 14.80 24.10
C ILE A 169 -27.58 13.39 24.40
N GLU A 170 -28.47 12.42 24.53
CA GLU A 170 -28.12 11.01 24.77
C GLU A 170 -27.49 10.37 23.53
N THR A 171 -27.89 10.78 22.33
CA THR A 171 -27.37 10.23 21.06
C THR A 171 -25.90 10.58 20.82
N GLU A 172 -25.46 11.81 21.11
CA GLU A 172 -24.07 12.23 20.87
C GLU A 172 -23.09 11.64 21.90
N ALA A 173 -23.50 11.52 23.17
CA ALA A 173 -22.73 10.83 24.20
C ALA A 173 -22.66 9.32 23.96
N TYR A 174 -23.76 8.73 23.48
CA TYR A 174 -23.84 7.32 23.09
C TYR A 174 -22.99 7.03 21.86
N GLU A 175 -23.03 7.85 20.80
CA GLU A 175 -22.22 7.65 19.59
C GLU A 175 -20.72 7.63 19.93
N ASN A 176 -20.25 8.58 20.77
CA ASN A 176 -18.85 8.59 21.22
C ASN A 176 -18.47 7.36 22.08
N THR A 177 -19.42 6.81 22.86
CA THR A 177 -19.18 5.63 23.69
C THR A 177 -19.16 4.35 22.86
N VAL A 178 -20.06 4.24 21.88
CA VAL A 178 -20.16 3.10 20.97
C VAL A 178 -19.02 3.07 19.95
N VAL A 179 -18.55 4.23 19.46
CA VAL A 179 -17.35 4.30 18.62
C VAL A 179 -16.16 3.68 19.36
N LYS A 180 -15.96 4.04 20.63
CA LYS A 180 -14.91 3.45 21.49
C LYS A 180 -15.09 1.95 21.67
N GLU A 181 -16.30 1.48 21.94
CA GLU A 181 -16.58 0.04 22.08
C GLU A 181 -16.33 -0.74 20.77
N TYR A 182 -16.56 -0.09 19.62
CA TYR A 182 -16.28 -0.68 18.30
C TYR A 182 -14.79 -0.66 17.93
N ASP A 183 -14.03 0.34 18.36
CA ASP A 183 -12.59 0.43 18.07
C ASP A 183 -11.80 -0.72 18.71
N GLY A 184 -12.20 -1.22 19.90
CA GLY A 184 -11.66 -2.45 20.48
C GLY A 184 -12.33 -3.75 20.08
N SER A 185 -13.39 -3.69 19.26
CA SER A 185 -14.08 -4.89 18.83
C SER A 185 -13.31 -5.60 17.71
N ILE A 186 -13.50 -6.91 17.59
CA ILE A 186 -12.95 -7.69 16.47
C ILE A 186 -13.67 -7.39 15.14
N ILE A 187 -14.84 -6.75 15.19
CA ILE A 187 -15.72 -6.53 14.03
C ILE A 187 -15.05 -5.70 12.93
N PRO A 188 -14.46 -4.52 13.19
CA PRO A 188 -13.79 -3.73 12.14
C PRO A 188 -12.62 -4.47 11.48
N LEU A 189 -11.89 -5.29 12.25
CA LEU A 189 -10.77 -6.11 11.75
C LEU A 189 -11.25 -7.18 10.76
N ILE A 190 -12.33 -7.89 11.09
CA ILE A 190 -12.90 -8.91 10.19
C ILE A 190 -13.38 -8.25 8.89
N ILE A 191 -14.06 -7.10 8.99
CA ILE A 191 -14.60 -6.39 7.83
C ILE A 191 -13.48 -5.84 6.95
N SER A 192 -12.45 -5.21 7.53
CA SER A 192 -11.32 -4.70 6.75
C SER A 192 -10.58 -5.82 6.03
N THR A 193 -10.38 -6.96 6.71
CA THR A 193 -9.74 -8.14 6.13
C THR A 193 -10.57 -8.72 4.99
N ALA A 194 -11.89 -8.82 5.15
CA ALA A 194 -12.79 -9.28 4.08
C ALA A 194 -12.75 -8.36 2.86
N ILE A 195 -12.76 -7.02 3.07
CA ILE A 195 -12.62 -6.04 1.97
C ILE A 195 -11.29 -6.24 1.23
N LEU A 196 -10.19 -6.44 1.94
CA LEU A 196 -8.88 -6.67 1.35
C LEU A 196 -8.84 -7.95 0.51
N ILE A 197 -9.44 -9.05 1.00
CA ILE A 197 -9.52 -10.31 0.27
C ILE A 197 -10.32 -10.13 -1.03
N VAL A 198 -11.49 -9.50 -0.96
CA VAL A 198 -12.31 -9.23 -2.16
C VAL A 198 -11.56 -8.35 -3.15
N TYR A 199 -10.84 -7.34 -2.66
CA TYR A 199 -10.00 -6.47 -3.48
C TYR A 199 -8.93 -7.27 -4.25
N ILE A 200 -8.21 -8.15 -3.57
CA ILE A 200 -7.21 -9.04 -4.17
C ILE A 200 -7.84 -9.92 -5.25
N LEU A 201 -8.98 -10.56 -4.97
CA LEU A 201 -9.65 -11.45 -5.92
C LEU A 201 -10.09 -10.70 -7.18
N ILE A 202 -10.69 -9.53 -7.02
CA ILE A 202 -11.12 -8.69 -8.16
C ILE A 202 -9.91 -8.27 -9.00
N GLY A 203 -8.84 -7.78 -8.36
CA GLY A 203 -7.63 -7.39 -9.08
C GLY A 203 -6.95 -8.55 -9.80
N SER A 204 -7.04 -9.76 -9.25
CA SER A 204 -6.48 -10.96 -9.87
C SER A 204 -7.21 -11.34 -11.16
N VAL A 205 -8.54 -11.18 -11.20
CA VAL A 205 -9.33 -11.39 -12.43
C VAL A 205 -8.90 -10.38 -13.50
N ILE A 206 -8.76 -9.11 -13.13
CA ILE A 206 -8.32 -8.04 -14.03
C ILE A 206 -6.90 -8.34 -14.54
N TYR A 207 -5.97 -8.68 -13.64
CA TYR A 207 -4.58 -8.94 -13.98
C TYR A 207 -4.41 -10.13 -14.93
N SER A 208 -5.11 -11.24 -14.64
CA SER A 208 -5.12 -12.42 -15.52
C SER A 208 -5.69 -12.10 -16.91
N SER A 209 -6.71 -11.24 -16.98
CA SER A 209 -7.30 -10.82 -18.25
C SER A 209 -6.39 -9.90 -19.07
N LEU A 210 -5.60 -9.04 -18.41
CA LEU A 210 -4.71 -8.09 -19.07
C LEU A 210 -3.37 -8.70 -19.50
N THR A 211 -2.82 -9.61 -18.72
CA THR A 211 -1.46 -10.16 -18.93
C THR A 211 -1.46 -11.59 -19.47
N HIS A 212 -2.64 -12.19 -19.67
CA HIS A 212 -2.83 -13.57 -20.11
C HIS A 212 -2.13 -14.63 -19.24
N VAL A 213 -1.80 -14.29 -17.99
CA VAL A 213 -1.26 -15.25 -17.01
C VAL A 213 -2.38 -16.08 -16.40
N SER A 214 -2.04 -17.27 -15.89
CA SER A 214 -3.02 -18.11 -15.19
C SER A 214 -3.61 -17.36 -13.98
N TYR A 215 -4.88 -17.63 -13.66
CA TYR A 215 -5.54 -16.94 -12.56
C TYR A 215 -4.85 -17.15 -11.20
N MET A 216 -4.25 -18.33 -10.97
CA MET A 216 -3.50 -18.60 -9.75
C MET A 216 -2.21 -17.77 -9.68
N ASP A 217 -1.49 -17.63 -10.79
CA ASP A 217 -0.30 -16.78 -10.85
C ASP A 217 -0.67 -15.30 -10.70
N ALA A 218 -1.84 -14.89 -11.21
CA ALA A 218 -2.37 -13.55 -11.01
C ALA A 218 -2.68 -13.26 -9.53
N ILE A 219 -3.35 -14.19 -8.83
CA ILE A 219 -3.58 -14.06 -7.37
C ILE A 219 -2.25 -13.95 -6.64
N TYR A 220 -1.30 -14.83 -6.96
CA TYR A 220 0.01 -14.84 -6.34
C TYR A 220 0.73 -13.49 -6.55
N ALA A 221 0.78 -12.99 -7.77
CA ALA A 221 1.41 -11.72 -8.10
C ALA A 221 0.76 -10.52 -7.40
N VAL A 222 -0.57 -10.44 -7.43
CA VAL A 222 -1.35 -9.35 -6.79
C VAL A 222 -1.19 -9.38 -5.27
N PHE A 223 -1.27 -10.56 -4.65
CA PHE A 223 -1.10 -10.73 -3.21
C PHE A 223 0.30 -10.29 -2.75
N LEU A 224 1.36 -10.73 -3.45
CA LEU A 224 2.74 -10.37 -3.11
C LEU A 224 3.03 -8.88 -3.33
N SER A 225 2.35 -8.26 -4.29
CA SER A 225 2.46 -6.82 -4.54
C SER A 225 1.82 -6.01 -3.41
N ILE A 226 0.59 -6.34 -3.02
CA ILE A 226 -0.13 -5.64 -1.94
C ILE A 226 0.51 -5.90 -0.57
N SER A 227 1.06 -7.10 -0.34
CA SER A 227 1.77 -7.45 0.88
C SER A 227 3.20 -6.90 0.96
N THR A 228 3.62 -6.08 -0.01
CA THR A 228 4.96 -5.49 -0.13
C THR A 228 6.11 -6.51 -0.12
N ILE A 229 5.87 -7.74 -0.57
CA ILE A 229 6.93 -8.76 -0.69
C ILE A 229 7.65 -8.61 -2.03
N GLY A 230 6.90 -8.35 -3.11
CA GLY A 230 7.47 -7.92 -4.39
C GLY A 230 8.43 -8.89 -5.06
N VAL A 231 8.09 -10.18 -5.19
CA VAL A 231 8.95 -11.17 -5.86
C VAL A 231 9.23 -10.83 -7.34
N GLY A 232 8.33 -10.10 -8.00
CA GLY A 232 8.55 -9.64 -9.38
C GLY A 232 8.53 -10.73 -10.46
N ALA A 233 8.04 -11.93 -10.14
CA ALA A 233 7.99 -13.06 -11.08
C ALA A 233 7.11 -12.78 -12.31
N THR A 234 6.01 -12.02 -12.14
CA THR A 234 5.20 -11.50 -13.23
C THR A 234 4.89 -10.04 -12.94
N VAL A 235 5.38 -9.15 -13.82
CA VAL A 235 5.04 -7.73 -13.85
C VAL A 235 4.39 -7.43 -15.21
N PRO A 236 3.52 -6.42 -15.33
CA PRO A 236 2.97 -6.05 -16.62
C PRO A 236 4.10 -5.69 -17.60
N SER A 237 4.21 -6.40 -18.71
CA SER A 237 5.21 -6.09 -19.75
C SER A 237 4.82 -4.85 -20.55
N ASP A 238 3.51 -4.63 -20.76
CA ASP A 238 3.03 -3.53 -21.57
C ASP A 238 3.01 -2.20 -20.80
N SER A 239 3.64 -1.20 -21.42
CA SER A 239 3.74 0.15 -20.87
C SER A 239 2.38 0.79 -20.53
N ALA A 240 1.32 0.37 -21.23
CA ALA A 240 -0.04 0.88 -21.03
C ALA A 240 -0.63 0.54 -19.64
N TYR A 241 -0.21 -0.57 -19.02
CA TYR A 241 -0.82 -1.06 -17.78
C TYR A 241 -0.11 -0.60 -16.50
N TYR A 242 1.05 0.05 -16.59
CA TYR A 242 1.81 0.52 -15.42
C TYR A 242 1.04 1.54 -14.58
N ILE A 243 0.39 2.54 -15.21
CA ILE A 243 -0.35 3.57 -14.48
C ILE A 243 -1.52 2.96 -13.70
N GLY A 244 -2.27 2.05 -14.34
CA GLY A 244 -3.36 1.32 -13.69
C GLY A 244 -2.86 0.49 -12.52
N SER A 245 -1.71 -0.16 -12.68
CA SER A 245 -1.06 -0.96 -11.64
C SER A 245 -0.62 -0.10 -10.45
N VAL A 246 -0.06 1.10 -10.70
CA VAL A 246 0.30 2.06 -9.64
C VAL A 246 -0.92 2.44 -8.80
N ILE A 247 -2.02 2.82 -9.45
CA ILE A 247 -3.26 3.24 -8.75
C ILE A 247 -3.82 2.07 -7.94
N TYR A 248 -3.83 0.88 -8.52
CA TYR A 248 -4.28 -0.34 -7.86
C TYR A 248 -3.42 -0.67 -6.63
N ILE A 249 -2.10 -0.70 -6.78
CA ILE A 249 -1.16 -0.98 -5.68
C ILE A 249 -1.31 0.04 -4.56
N LEU A 250 -1.34 1.34 -4.86
CA LEU A 250 -1.50 2.39 -3.85
C LEU A 250 -2.81 2.23 -3.08
N THR A 251 -3.91 1.93 -3.77
CA THR A 251 -5.20 1.66 -3.13
C THR A 251 -5.14 0.41 -2.25
N GLY A 252 -4.55 -0.68 -2.73
CA GLY A 252 -4.33 -1.91 -1.96
C GLY A 252 -3.51 -1.69 -0.69
N LEU A 253 -2.45 -0.88 -0.75
CA LEU A 253 -1.65 -0.52 0.41
C LEU A 253 -2.43 0.31 1.44
N THR A 254 -3.35 1.18 1.00
CA THR A 254 -4.23 1.89 1.94
C THR A 254 -5.23 0.94 2.63
N LEU A 255 -5.71 -0.09 1.94
CA LEU A 255 -6.56 -1.14 2.52
C LEU A 255 -5.78 -2.03 3.48
N LEU A 256 -4.54 -2.38 3.14
CA LEU A 256 -3.66 -3.11 4.05
C LEU A 256 -3.38 -2.29 5.31
N SER A 257 -3.11 -0.99 5.16
CA SER A 257 -2.91 -0.07 6.28
C SER A 257 -4.15 0.06 7.17
N MET A 258 -5.34 0.07 6.59
CA MET A 258 -6.61 0.01 7.34
C MET A 258 -6.71 -1.28 8.17
N CYS A 259 -6.31 -2.43 7.62
CA CYS A 259 -6.30 -3.71 8.34
C CYS A 259 -5.31 -3.69 9.50
N VAL A 260 -4.09 -3.20 9.27
CA VAL A 260 -3.07 -3.03 10.31
C VAL A 260 -3.60 -2.10 11.42
N TYR A 261 -4.23 -0.99 11.06
CA TYR A 261 -4.81 -0.07 12.03
C TYR A 261 -5.91 -0.74 12.88
N ALA A 262 -6.84 -1.46 12.26
CA ALA A 262 -7.89 -2.19 12.98
C ALA A 262 -7.30 -3.27 13.92
N ALA A 263 -6.25 -3.97 13.50
CA ALA A 263 -5.55 -4.95 14.33
C ALA A 263 -4.87 -4.30 15.54
N LEU A 264 -4.25 -3.12 15.35
CA LEU A 264 -3.63 -2.35 16.43
C LEU A 264 -4.67 -1.88 17.46
N GLN A 265 -5.84 -1.41 17.02
CA GLN A 265 -6.90 -1.00 17.94
C GLN A 265 -7.40 -2.20 18.77
N TYR A 266 -7.67 -3.33 18.11
CA TYR A 266 -8.08 -4.57 18.80
C TYR A 266 -7.04 -5.05 19.83
N ASN A 267 -5.74 -4.94 19.53
CA ASN A 267 -4.69 -5.36 20.46
C ASN A 267 -4.56 -4.42 21.67
N ASN A 268 -4.69 -3.11 21.47
CA ASN A 268 -4.56 -2.13 22.55
C ASN A 268 -5.70 -2.16 23.57
N GLU A 269 -6.89 -2.66 23.18
CA GLU A 269 -8.05 -2.75 24.07
C GLU A 269 -8.19 -4.09 24.80
N LYS A 270 -7.37 -5.11 24.46
CA LYS A 270 -7.34 -6.33 25.27
C LYS A 270 -6.74 -6.04 26.65
N PRO A 271 -7.37 -6.47 27.76
CA PRO A 271 -6.71 -6.45 29.05
C PRO A 271 -5.44 -7.32 28.96
N PRO A 272 -4.33 -6.91 29.59
CA PRO A 272 -3.12 -7.71 29.60
C PRO A 272 -3.49 -9.10 30.14
N THR A 273 -3.18 -10.14 29.35
CA THR A 273 -3.30 -11.53 29.80
C THR A 273 -2.47 -11.68 31.07
N GLU A 274 -3.11 -11.94 32.20
CA GLU A 274 -2.42 -12.37 33.42
C GLU A 274 -1.50 -13.54 33.06
N PRO A 275 -0.22 -13.52 33.47
CA PRO A 275 0.67 -14.64 33.21
C PRO A 275 0.12 -15.89 33.91
N SER A 276 -0.25 -16.88 33.10
CA SER A 276 -0.61 -18.21 33.57
C SER A 276 0.58 -18.85 34.29
N GLY A 277 0.44 -19.03 35.60
CA GLY A 277 1.20 -20.03 36.36
C GLY A 277 2.37 -19.52 37.19
N ARG A 278 2.07 -19.13 38.43
CA ARG A 278 2.86 -19.59 39.59
C ARG A 278 1.89 -19.87 40.74
N LYS A 279 1.34 -21.09 40.75
CA LYS A 279 0.89 -21.72 41.99
C LYS A 279 2.15 -21.98 42.82
N GLU A 280 2.61 -21.01 43.57
CA GLU A 280 3.56 -21.27 44.65
C GLU A 280 2.76 -21.94 45.76
N ASN A 281 3.04 -23.23 45.93
CA ASN A 281 2.54 -24.07 47.00
C ASN A 281 2.95 -23.47 48.34
N ASN A 282 2.07 -22.71 49.00
CA ASN A 282 2.15 -22.52 50.44
C ASN A 282 1.53 -23.74 51.11
N ALA A 283 2.25 -24.86 51.05
CA ALA A 283 2.10 -25.97 51.96
C ALA A 283 3.44 -26.13 52.68
N ASN A 284 3.40 -26.01 54.00
CA ASN A 284 4.44 -26.39 54.98
C ASN A 284 5.57 -25.38 55.18
N VAL A 285 5.38 -24.40 56.07
CA VAL A 285 6.22 -24.17 57.27
C VAL A 285 5.39 -23.32 58.23
N GLU A 286 4.81 -23.93 59.27
CA GLU A 286 4.57 -23.37 60.61
C GLU A 286 3.69 -24.34 61.39
N GLN A 287 4.34 -25.37 61.95
CA GLN A 287 4.02 -26.03 63.22
C GLN A 287 5.31 -26.65 63.75
#